data_AF-A0A1F4DLQ6-F1
#
_entry.id   AF-A0A1F4DLQ6-F1
#
_cell.length_a   1.000
_cell.length_b   1.000
_cell.length_c   1.000
_cell.angle_alpha   90.00
_cell.angle_beta   90.00
_cell.angle_gamma   90.00
#
_symmetry.space_group_name_H-M   'P 1'
#
loop_
_entity.id
_entity.type
_entity.pdbx_description
1 polymer ?
#
loop_
_entity_poly.entity_id
_entity_poly.type
_entity_poly.pdbx_seq_one_letter_code
_entity_poly.pdbx_strand_id
1 'polypeptide(L)'
;MKYSEAELLAVLLSREVRDGEISACGALSQIPAAGLLLAQALHAPNAELIILNSVFNPFRTSRQFHFLAQRGELGLFFVSGVQIDRHGNYNLHQLGPDPERPKARYPGGYGGGMIYYCARRTVVFRTEHTRRALVERVDFVSAAGSTPPDMLRLGHPSKAVTPKATFRFDKDAGVLKLDTIHPPWTLDDIRANTGFDLEANGPIPPTPAPSDEELHVLRHVIRRKMIDTGTYAEWAQRSLGNEAARSA
;
A
#
# COMPACT_ATOMS: atom_id res chain seq x y z
N MET A 1 20.65 5.38 7.44
CA MET A 1 19.39 6.02 7.90
C MET A 1 19.02 5.49 9.28
N LYS A 2 18.26 6.23 10.09
CA LYS A 2 17.83 5.80 11.45
C LYS A 2 16.80 4.64 11.42
N TYR A 3 16.24 4.33 10.25
CA TYR A 3 15.18 3.36 10.03
C TYR A 3 15.39 2.63 8.70
N SER A 4 14.78 1.45 8.54
CA SER A 4 14.77 0.69 7.29
C SER A 4 13.64 1.14 6.35
N GLU A 5 13.67 0.69 5.08
CA GLU A 5 12.58 0.93 4.14
C GLU A 5 11.25 0.33 4.63
N ALA A 6 11.29 -0.86 5.22
CA ALA A 6 10.11 -1.52 5.78
C ALA A 6 9.49 -0.70 6.93
N GLU A 7 10.33 -0.14 7.81
CA GLU A 7 9.89 0.74 8.90
C GLU A 7 9.30 2.04 8.37
N LEU A 8 9.95 2.67 7.38
CA LEU A 8 9.44 3.86 6.71
C LEU A 8 8.06 3.59 6.11
N LEU A 9 7.92 2.54 5.30
CA LEU A 9 6.65 2.20 4.66
C LEU A 9 5.57 1.88 5.70
N ALA A 10 5.86 1.12 6.76
CA ALA A 10 4.89 0.82 7.80
C ALA A 10 4.37 2.10 8.48
N VAL A 11 5.25 3.07 8.76
CA VAL A 11 4.89 4.37 9.33
C VAL A 11 4.09 5.22 8.34
N LEU A 12 4.48 5.27 7.06
CA LEU A 12 3.72 6.03 6.07
C LEU A 12 2.31 5.45 5.88
N LEU A 13 2.17 4.13 5.88
CA LEU A 13 0.86 3.48 5.80
C LEU A 13 0.05 3.67 7.09
N SER A 14 0.67 3.67 8.28
CA SER A 14 -0.08 3.91 9.53
C SER A 14 -0.76 5.29 9.54
N ARG A 15 -0.08 6.32 9.03
CA ARG A 15 -0.61 7.69 8.92
C ARG A 15 -1.83 7.81 8.02
N GLU A 16 -2.07 6.82 7.16
CA GLU A 16 -3.26 6.78 6.32
C GLU A 16 -4.50 6.26 7.06
N VAL A 17 -4.35 5.60 8.21
CA VAL A 17 -5.49 5.07 8.98
C VAL A 17 -6.16 6.18 9.79
N ARG A 18 -7.48 6.27 9.70
CA ARG A 18 -8.33 7.20 10.46
C ARG A 18 -8.94 6.50 11.67
N ASP A 19 -9.05 7.23 12.78
CA ASP A 19 -9.71 6.70 13.96
C ASP A 19 -11.19 6.38 13.70
N GLY A 20 -11.65 5.23 14.22
CA GLY A 20 -13.02 4.76 14.05
C GLY A 20 -13.38 4.19 12.66
N GLU A 21 -12.43 4.11 11.71
CA GLU A 21 -12.68 3.48 10.40
C GLU A 21 -12.33 1.98 10.39
N ILE A 22 -13.03 1.20 9.57
CA ILE A 22 -12.63 -0.19 9.27
C ILE A 22 -11.50 -0.15 8.24
N SER A 23 -10.32 -0.62 8.65
CA SER A 23 -9.11 -0.64 7.82
C SER A 23 -8.57 -2.05 7.63
N ALA A 24 -8.22 -2.40 6.40
CA ALA A 24 -7.84 -3.77 6.07
C ALA A 24 -6.63 -3.87 5.14
N CYS A 25 -5.97 -5.02 5.16
CA CYS A 25 -4.95 -5.38 4.18
C CYS A 25 -5.07 -6.84 3.72
N GLY A 26 -4.51 -7.13 2.54
CA GLY A 26 -4.54 -8.45 1.93
C GLY A 26 -3.73 -9.53 2.67
N ALA A 27 -3.77 -10.75 2.13
CA ALA A 27 -2.81 -11.79 2.51
C ALA A 27 -1.42 -11.43 1.93
N LEU A 28 -0.34 -11.77 2.66
CA LEU A 28 1.05 -11.38 2.32
C LEU A 28 1.30 -9.86 2.39
N SER A 29 0.77 -9.21 3.42
CA SER A 29 0.85 -7.75 3.62
C SER A 29 1.52 -7.39 4.95
N GLN A 30 2.76 -7.84 5.16
CA GLN A 30 3.47 -7.66 6.44
C GLN A 30 3.66 -6.18 6.81
N ILE A 31 4.05 -5.36 5.84
CA ILE A 31 4.27 -3.92 6.03
C ILE A 31 2.94 -3.19 6.31
N PRO A 32 1.86 -3.36 5.50
CA PRO A 32 0.55 -2.82 5.86
C PRO A 32 0.01 -3.31 7.20
N ALA A 33 0.20 -4.59 7.54
CA ALA A 33 -0.24 -5.14 8.83
C ALA A 33 0.47 -4.44 10.00
N ALA A 34 1.78 -4.22 9.89
CA ALA A 34 2.53 -3.44 10.87
C ALA A 34 2.03 -1.99 10.94
N GLY A 35 1.73 -1.36 9.80
CA GLY A 35 1.16 0.00 9.75
C GLY A 35 -0.22 0.11 10.39
N LEU A 36 -1.12 -0.84 10.14
CA LEU A 36 -2.45 -0.93 10.76
C LEU A 36 -2.35 -1.04 12.29
N LEU A 37 -1.51 -1.95 12.77
CA LEU A 37 -1.28 -2.15 14.20
C LEU A 37 -0.62 -0.94 14.85
N LEU A 38 0.31 -0.28 14.15
CA LEU A 38 0.98 0.94 14.60
C LEU A 38 -0.02 2.10 14.74
N ALA A 39 -0.90 2.28 13.75
CA ALA A 39 -1.93 3.32 13.81
C ALA A 39 -2.84 3.14 15.02
N GLN A 40 -3.32 1.91 15.24
CA GLN A 40 -4.17 1.60 16.40
C GLN A 40 -3.46 1.83 17.74
N ALA A 41 -2.14 1.66 17.79
CA ALA A 41 -1.37 1.90 19.01
C ALA A 41 -1.06 3.39 19.27
N LEU A 42 -1.24 4.28 18.29
CA LEU A 42 -0.85 5.68 18.38
C LEU A 42 -2.03 6.63 18.26
N HIS A 43 -2.57 6.80 17.06
CA HIS A 43 -3.50 7.89 16.73
C HIS A 43 -4.90 7.43 16.32
N ALA A 44 -5.10 6.12 16.12
CA ALA A 44 -6.37 5.55 15.70
C ALA A 44 -6.84 4.39 16.62
N PRO A 45 -6.94 4.60 17.94
CA PRO A 45 -7.22 3.54 18.91
C PRO A 45 -8.58 2.83 18.71
N ASN A 46 -9.55 3.49 18.08
CA ASN A 46 -10.87 2.96 17.76
C ASN A 46 -10.97 2.41 16.34
N ALA A 47 -9.88 2.39 15.55
CA ALA A 47 -9.89 1.76 14.24
C ALA A 47 -10.09 0.24 14.35
N GLU A 48 -11.00 -0.28 13.54
CA GLU A 48 -11.25 -1.72 13.41
C GLU A 48 -10.32 -2.29 12.35
N LEU A 49 -9.45 -3.23 12.74
CA LEU A 49 -8.41 -3.77 11.87
C LEU A 49 -8.80 -5.14 11.32
N ILE A 50 -8.71 -5.32 10.01
CA ILE A 50 -8.86 -6.62 9.35
C ILE A 50 -7.54 -6.96 8.63
N ILE A 51 -6.74 -7.83 9.24
CA ILE A 51 -5.52 -8.34 8.62
C ILE A 51 -5.81 -9.77 8.14
N LEU A 52 -5.97 -9.95 6.82
CA LEU A 52 -6.31 -11.25 6.27
C LEU A 52 -5.22 -12.28 6.56
N ASN A 53 -5.64 -13.52 6.83
CA ASN A 53 -4.79 -14.63 7.26
C ASN A 53 -4.05 -14.40 8.60
N SER A 54 -4.73 -13.76 9.56
CA SER A 54 -4.22 -13.54 10.91
C SER A 54 -5.35 -13.63 11.95
N VAL A 55 -4.99 -13.54 13.24
CA VAL A 55 -5.97 -13.47 14.34
C VAL A 55 -6.86 -12.23 14.31
N PHE A 56 -6.48 -11.20 13.55
CA PHE A 56 -7.27 -9.97 13.36
C PHE A 56 -8.28 -10.11 12.22
N ASN A 57 -8.42 -11.28 11.60
CA ASN A 57 -9.46 -11.54 10.61
C ASN A 57 -10.70 -12.11 11.32
N PRO A 58 -11.81 -11.36 11.45
CA PRO A 58 -13.00 -11.84 12.14
C PRO A 58 -13.84 -12.82 11.28
N PHE A 59 -13.47 -13.03 10.01
CA PHE A 59 -14.29 -13.79 9.06
C PHE A 59 -13.91 -15.26 8.98
N ARG A 60 -14.93 -16.11 8.86
CA ARG A 60 -14.79 -17.54 8.60
C ARG A 60 -14.58 -17.85 7.12
N THR A 61 -15.10 -16.99 6.25
CA THR A 61 -14.97 -17.13 4.79
C THR A 61 -14.68 -15.79 4.14
N SER A 62 -14.01 -15.81 2.98
CA SER A 62 -13.74 -14.60 2.19
C SER A 62 -15.02 -13.87 1.75
N ARG A 63 -16.16 -14.57 1.61
CA ARG A 63 -17.45 -13.98 1.25
C ARG A 63 -17.88 -12.88 2.22
N GLN A 64 -17.66 -13.06 3.52
CA GLN A 64 -18.06 -12.07 4.52
C GLN A 64 -17.28 -10.77 4.37
N PHE A 65 -15.98 -10.85 4.08
CA PHE A 65 -15.15 -9.67 3.80
C PHE A 65 -15.63 -8.96 2.53
N HIS A 66 -15.94 -9.71 1.47
CA HIS A 66 -16.49 -9.12 0.24
C HIS A 66 -17.83 -8.43 0.47
N PHE A 67 -18.74 -9.01 1.26
CA PHE A 67 -20.02 -8.36 1.60
C PHE A 67 -19.82 -7.11 2.45
N LEU A 68 -18.87 -7.09 3.39
CA LEU A 68 -18.52 -5.86 4.12
C LEU A 68 -18.05 -4.76 3.16
N ALA A 69 -17.16 -5.08 2.23
CA ALA A 69 -16.70 -4.12 1.23
C ALA A 69 -17.86 -3.62 0.36
N GLN A 70 -18.70 -4.53 -0.17
CA GLN A 70 -19.82 -4.18 -1.05
C GLN A 70 -20.92 -3.36 -0.37
N ARG A 71 -21.11 -3.50 0.95
CA ARG A 71 -21.97 -2.61 1.76
C ARG A 71 -21.39 -1.21 1.94
N GLY A 72 -20.15 -0.97 1.52
CA GLY A 72 -19.46 0.32 1.64
C GLY A 72 -18.96 0.62 3.05
N GLU A 73 -18.77 -0.42 3.87
CA GLU A 73 -18.28 -0.31 5.25
C GLU A 73 -16.76 -0.31 5.33
N LEU A 74 -16.06 -0.80 4.30
CA LEU A 74 -14.60 -0.81 4.27
C LEU A 74 -14.05 0.61 4.04
N GLY A 75 -13.53 1.23 5.09
CA GLY A 75 -12.97 2.59 5.06
C GLY A 75 -11.66 2.66 4.27
N LEU A 76 -10.68 1.84 4.64
CA LEU A 76 -9.36 1.82 4.01
C LEU A 76 -8.95 0.40 3.63
N PHE A 77 -8.40 0.23 2.42
CA PHE A 77 -7.74 -1.00 2.01
C PHE A 77 -6.34 -0.75 1.45
N PHE A 78 -5.35 -1.44 2.03
CA PHE A 78 -4.00 -1.49 1.49
C PHE A 78 -3.85 -2.63 0.48
N VAL A 79 -3.31 -2.30 -0.69
CA VAL A 79 -3.11 -3.25 -1.80
C VAL A 79 -1.78 -3.01 -2.48
N SER A 80 -1.25 -4.01 -3.18
CA SER A 80 -0.01 -3.90 -3.95
C SER A 80 -0.19 -4.48 -5.35
N GLY A 81 0.72 -4.15 -6.25
CA GLY A 81 0.84 -4.70 -7.60
C GLY A 81 2.30 -4.95 -7.95
N VAL A 82 2.54 -5.83 -8.92
CA VAL A 82 3.86 -5.97 -9.57
C VAL A 82 4.15 -4.81 -10.52
N GLN A 83 3.11 -4.25 -11.12
CA GLN A 83 3.12 -2.98 -11.85
C GLN A 83 2.03 -2.08 -11.28
N ILE A 84 2.30 -0.78 -11.26
CA ILE A 84 1.38 0.30 -10.95
C ILE A 84 1.56 1.33 -12.06
N ASP A 85 0.47 1.82 -12.63
CA ASP A 85 0.55 2.84 -13.68
C ASP A 85 0.13 4.23 -13.23
N ARG A 86 0.38 5.22 -14.10
CA ARG A 86 0.05 6.62 -13.86
C ARG A 86 -1.43 6.84 -13.54
N HIS A 87 -2.33 5.96 -13.96
CA HIS A 87 -3.77 6.09 -13.74
C HIS A 87 -4.23 5.39 -12.46
N GLY A 88 -3.30 4.90 -11.65
CA GLY A 88 -3.60 4.15 -10.44
C GLY A 88 -4.14 2.75 -10.71
N ASN A 89 -4.01 2.23 -11.94
CA ASN A 89 -4.24 0.81 -12.17
C ASN A 89 -3.08 0.03 -11.57
N TYR A 90 -3.35 -1.19 -11.11
CA TYR A 90 -2.29 -2.11 -10.72
C TYR A 90 -2.46 -3.48 -11.36
N ASN A 91 -1.33 -4.19 -11.47
CA ASN A 91 -1.24 -5.51 -12.02
C ASN A 91 -0.76 -6.52 -10.98
N LEU A 92 -1.45 -7.66 -10.88
CA LEU A 92 -1.09 -8.82 -10.07
C LEU A 92 -1.29 -10.13 -10.84
N HIS A 93 -1.60 -10.10 -12.14
CA HIS A 93 -1.90 -11.29 -12.93
C HIS A 93 -0.73 -11.75 -13.79
N GLN A 94 -0.12 -10.85 -14.57
CA GLN A 94 0.90 -11.25 -15.54
C GLN A 94 1.82 -10.12 -16.00
N LEU A 95 3.00 -10.45 -16.52
CA LEU A 95 3.74 -9.57 -17.44
C LEU A 95 3.56 -10.05 -18.88
N GLY A 96 3.66 -9.13 -19.82
CA GLY A 96 3.34 -9.31 -21.23
C GLY A 96 1.90 -8.84 -21.53
N PRO A 97 1.68 -8.07 -22.61
CA PRO A 97 0.38 -7.49 -22.93
C PRO A 97 -0.62 -8.50 -23.51
N ASP A 98 -0.16 -9.70 -23.92
CA ASP A 98 -1.00 -10.78 -24.44
C ASP A 98 -1.49 -11.66 -23.26
N PRO A 99 -2.80 -11.66 -22.92
CA PRO A 99 -3.35 -12.48 -21.84
C PRO A 99 -3.21 -13.99 -22.05
N GLU A 100 -3.18 -14.44 -23.31
CA GLU A 100 -3.08 -15.85 -23.69
C GLU A 100 -1.63 -16.34 -23.66
N ARG A 101 -0.67 -15.43 -23.82
CA ARG A 101 0.77 -15.74 -23.88
C ARG A 101 1.59 -14.82 -22.96
N PRO A 102 1.39 -14.91 -21.64
CA PRO A 102 2.11 -14.09 -20.67
C PRO A 102 3.61 -14.40 -20.70
N LYS A 103 4.44 -13.37 -20.55
CA LYS A 103 5.88 -13.53 -20.28
C LYS A 103 6.14 -14.06 -18.87
N ALA A 104 5.28 -13.71 -17.92
CA ALA A 104 5.31 -14.21 -16.54
C ALA A 104 3.89 -14.23 -15.95
N ARG A 105 3.60 -15.21 -15.09
CA ARG A 105 2.33 -15.32 -14.33
C ARG A 105 2.57 -15.03 -12.85
N TYR A 106 1.61 -14.37 -12.23
CA TYR A 106 1.61 -14.05 -10.80
C TYR A 106 0.37 -14.65 -10.13
N PRO A 107 0.28 -14.61 -8.78
CA PRO A 107 -0.83 -15.24 -8.04
C PRO A 107 -2.24 -14.73 -8.38
N GLY A 108 -2.35 -13.58 -9.05
CA GLY A 108 -3.63 -12.99 -9.47
C GLY A 108 -4.11 -11.86 -8.56
N GLY A 109 -5.15 -11.15 -9.00
CA GLY A 109 -5.72 -10.01 -8.28
C GLY A 109 -6.61 -10.38 -7.09
N TYR A 110 -6.97 -11.65 -6.93
CA TYR A 110 -7.92 -12.12 -5.90
C TYR A 110 -9.21 -11.27 -5.88
N GLY A 111 -9.68 -10.84 -4.71
CA GLY A 111 -10.80 -9.90 -4.58
C GLY A 111 -10.45 -8.44 -4.92
N GLY A 112 -9.19 -8.16 -5.26
CA GLY A 112 -8.65 -6.80 -5.42
C GLY A 112 -9.41 -5.97 -6.45
N GLY A 113 -9.81 -6.54 -7.59
CA GLY A 113 -10.58 -5.83 -8.62
C GLY A 113 -11.89 -5.23 -8.07
N MET A 114 -12.65 -6.02 -7.30
CA MET A 114 -13.90 -5.57 -6.68
C MET A 114 -13.65 -4.68 -5.47
N ILE A 115 -12.72 -5.05 -4.58
CA ILE A 115 -12.43 -4.26 -3.36
C ILE A 115 -11.96 -2.85 -3.73
N TYR A 116 -11.22 -2.70 -4.83
CA TYR A 116 -10.74 -1.41 -5.32
C TYR A 116 -11.83 -0.46 -5.84
N TYR A 117 -13.06 -0.99 -6.02
CA TYR A 117 -14.26 -0.23 -6.33
C TYR A 117 -15.13 0.05 -5.10
N CYS A 118 -15.09 -0.86 -4.12
CA CYS A 118 -16.00 -0.85 -2.99
C CYS A 118 -15.42 -0.23 -1.70
N ALA A 119 -14.10 -0.28 -1.50
CA ALA A 119 -13.46 0.42 -0.39
C ALA A 119 -13.60 1.94 -0.57
N ARG A 120 -13.90 2.68 0.51
CA ARG A 120 -14.02 4.15 0.48
C ARG A 120 -12.72 4.82 0.09
N ARG A 121 -11.59 4.20 0.46
CA ARG A 121 -10.25 4.63 0.10
C ARG A 121 -9.33 3.44 -0.05
N THR A 122 -8.47 3.49 -1.06
CA THR A 122 -7.38 2.53 -1.22
C THR A 122 -6.06 3.25 -1.26
N VAL A 123 -5.04 2.60 -0.71
CA VAL A 123 -3.65 3.03 -0.81
C VAL A 123 -2.88 1.88 -1.44
N VAL A 124 -2.30 2.15 -2.61
CA VAL A 124 -1.45 1.20 -3.29
C VAL A 124 -0.05 1.33 -2.71
N PHE A 125 0.62 0.23 -2.43
CA PHE A 125 2.02 0.27 -1.99
C PHE A 125 2.89 -0.67 -2.80
N ARG A 126 4.18 -0.38 -2.87
CA ARG A 126 5.19 -1.24 -3.48
C ARG A 126 6.46 -1.17 -2.64
N THR A 127 7.18 -2.28 -2.54
CA THR A 127 8.51 -2.36 -1.90
C THR A 127 9.64 -2.18 -2.91
N GLU A 128 9.32 -1.64 -4.08
CA GLU A 128 10.21 -1.48 -5.21
C GLU A 128 9.84 -0.17 -5.91
N HIS A 129 10.84 0.61 -6.28
CA HIS A 129 10.67 1.83 -7.06
C HIS A 129 11.60 1.80 -8.26
N THR A 130 11.09 1.25 -9.37
CA THR A 130 11.82 1.06 -10.63
C THR A 130 10.87 1.26 -11.81
N ARG A 131 11.43 1.51 -13.00
CA ARG A 131 10.67 1.67 -14.25
C ARG A 131 9.87 0.44 -14.66
N ARG A 132 10.18 -0.74 -14.12
CA ARG A 132 9.40 -1.96 -14.35
C ARG A 132 8.21 -2.10 -13.41
N ALA A 133 8.25 -1.48 -12.23
CA ALA A 133 7.18 -1.49 -11.24
C ALA A 133 6.25 -0.29 -11.38
N LEU A 134 6.79 0.87 -11.78
CA LEU A 134 6.03 2.09 -12.05
C LEU A 134 6.07 2.34 -13.56
N VAL A 135 4.97 2.08 -14.26
CA VAL A 135 4.92 2.01 -15.74
C VAL A 135 3.89 2.97 -16.33
N GLU A 136 4.04 3.39 -17.58
CA GLU A 136 3.03 4.26 -18.24
C GLU A 136 1.64 3.60 -18.27
N ARG A 137 1.59 2.31 -18.57
CA ARG A 137 0.39 1.48 -18.53
C ARG A 137 0.77 0.09 -18.04
N VAL A 138 -0.07 -0.50 -17.20
CA VAL A 138 0.13 -1.89 -16.78
C VAL A 138 -0.13 -2.87 -17.94
N ASP A 139 0.59 -3.99 -17.95
CA ASP A 139 0.43 -5.03 -18.97
C ASP A 139 -0.94 -5.73 -18.84
N PHE A 140 -1.48 -5.79 -17.63
CA PHE A 140 -2.81 -6.32 -17.33
C PHE A 140 -3.45 -5.55 -16.18
N VAL A 141 -4.66 -5.02 -16.41
CA VAL A 141 -5.42 -4.28 -15.38
C VAL A 141 -6.07 -5.27 -14.43
N SER A 142 -5.45 -5.48 -13.27
CA SER A 142 -6.00 -6.36 -12.22
C SER A 142 -7.04 -5.63 -11.38
N ALA A 143 -6.84 -4.34 -11.18
CA ALA A 143 -7.88 -3.43 -10.74
C ALA A 143 -7.65 -2.05 -11.37
N ALA A 144 -8.74 -1.42 -11.77
CA ALA A 144 -8.71 -0.14 -12.47
C ALA A 144 -8.70 1.04 -11.49
N GLY A 145 -7.78 1.99 -11.68
CA GLY A 145 -7.66 3.21 -10.87
C GLY A 145 -8.75 4.25 -11.15
N SER A 146 -9.45 4.13 -12.28
CA SER A 146 -10.62 4.91 -12.66
C SER A 146 -11.75 3.99 -13.17
N THR A 147 -12.95 4.56 -13.33
CA THR A 147 -14.11 3.83 -13.85
C THR A 147 -14.85 4.68 -14.90
N PRO A 148 -15.60 4.08 -15.85
CA PRO A 148 -16.53 4.81 -16.70
C PRO A 148 -17.58 5.59 -15.90
N PRO A 149 -18.12 6.72 -16.42
CA PRO A 149 -19.07 7.57 -15.68
C PRO A 149 -20.35 6.88 -15.23
N ASP A 150 -20.79 5.86 -15.96
CA ASP A 150 -22.02 5.08 -15.73
C ASP A 150 -21.82 3.89 -14.77
N MET A 151 -20.59 3.65 -14.32
CA MET A 151 -20.26 2.52 -13.45
C MET A 151 -20.06 2.98 -12.00
N LEU A 152 -20.85 2.39 -11.10
CA LEU A 152 -20.80 2.71 -9.67
C LEU A 152 -19.43 2.41 -9.07
N ARG A 153 -18.90 3.39 -8.34
CA ARG A 153 -17.70 3.26 -7.51
C ARG A 153 -17.88 4.00 -6.19
N LEU A 154 -17.57 3.35 -5.07
CA LEU A 154 -17.78 3.91 -3.73
C LEU A 154 -16.62 4.81 -3.27
N GLY A 155 -15.41 4.55 -3.77
CA GLY A 155 -14.19 5.26 -3.41
C GLY A 155 -13.15 5.20 -4.53
N HIS A 156 -11.98 5.77 -4.28
CA HIS A 156 -10.89 5.83 -5.27
C HIS A 156 -9.56 5.47 -4.62
N PRO A 157 -8.54 5.09 -5.41
CA PRO A 157 -7.17 5.25 -4.96
C PRO A 157 -6.97 6.66 -4.43
N SER A 158 -6.26 6.75 -3.32
CA SER A 158 -5.89 8.02 -2.71
C SER A 158 -4.40 8.30 -2.83
N LYS A 159 -3.58 7.25 -2.70
CA LYS A 159 -2.13 7.34 -2.75
C LYS A 159 -1.49 6.09 -3.32
N ALA A 160 -0.27 6.27 -3.83
CA ALA A 160 0.69 5.20 -4.02
C ALA A 160 1.94 5.48 -3.16
N VAL A 161 2.42 4.49 -2.40
CA VAL A 161 3.60 4.62 -1.53
C VAL A 161 4.67 3.63 -1.96
N THR A 162 5.91 4.11 -2.10
CA THR A 162 7.06 3.31 -2.57
C THR A 162 8.28 3.59 -1.70
N PRO A 163 9.42 2.86 -1.81
CA PRO A 163 10.58 3.13 -0.97
C PRO A 163 11.25 4.50 -1.20
N LYS A 164 10.94 5.19 -2.31
CA LYS A 164 11.56 6.47 -2.66
C LYS A 164 10.63 7.68 -2.60
N ALA A 165 9.31 7.49 -2.73
CA ALA A 165 8.37 8.59 -2.83
C ALA A 165 6.92 8.16 -2.51
N THR A 166 6.11 9.17 -2.16
CA THR A 166 4.65 9.07 -2.12
C THR A 166 4.07 9.83 -3.30
N PHE A 167 3.03 9.25 -3.89
CA PHE A 167 2.20 9.86 -4.93
C PHE A 167 0.79 10.03 -4.37
N ARG A 168 0.15 11.16 -4.67
CA ARG A 168 -1.28 11.37 -4.42
C ARG A 168 -2.05 11.07 -5.70
N PHE A 169 -3.21 10.43 -5.58
CA PHE A 169 -4.11 10.27 -6.71
C PHE A 169 -4.96 11.53 -6.87
N ASP A 170 -4.83 12.19 -8.01
CA ASP A 170 -5.69 13.28 -8.42
C ASP A 170 -6.93 12.69 -9.08
N LYS A 171 -8.05 12.69 -8.36
CA LYS A 171 -9.31 12.07 -8.80
C LYS A 171 -9.90 12.75 -10.04
N ASP A 172 -9.67 14.05 -10.20
CA ASP A 172 -10.28 14.85 -11.27
C ASP A 172 -9.47 14.66 -12.56
N ALA A 173 -8.14 14.59 -12.44
CA ALA A 173 -7.26 14.26 -13.55
C ALA A 173 -7.15 12.75 -13.84
N GLY A 174 -7.54 11.89 -12.89
CA GLY A 174 -7.43 10.43 -13.00
C GLY A 174 -5.98 9.94 -13.06
N VAL A 175 -5.05 10.62 -12.37
CA VAL A 175 -3.61 10.29 -12.40
C VAL A 175 -2.93 10.41 -11.04
N LEU A 176 -1.87 9.62 -10.84
CA LEU A 176 -0.93 9.73 -9.73
C LEU A 176 0.02 10.91 -9.95
N LYS A 177 0.03 11.85 -9.01
CA LYS A 177 0.94 13.00 -8.98
C LYS A 177 1.95 12.82 -7.86
N LEU A 178 3.22 13.10 -8.14
CA LEU A 178 4.26 13.07 -7.11
C LEU A 178 3.91 14.04 -5.97
N ASP A 179 3.96 13.55 -4.74
CA ASP A 179 3.50 14.27 -3.55
C ASP A 179 4.67 14.62 -2.62
N THR A 180 5.46 13.62 -2.22
CA THR A 180 6.66 13.82 -1.40
C THR A 180 7.77 12.88 -1.82
N ILE A 181 9.03 13.27 -1.60
CA ILE A 181 10.22 12.45 -1.88
C ILE A 181 10.86 12.03 -0.57
N HIS A 182 11.19 10.75 -0.43
CA HIS A 182 11.83 10.19 0.76
C HIS A 182 13.33 10.52 0.71
N PRO A 183 13.90 11.24 1.69
CA PRO A 183 15.35 11.45 1.72
C PRO A 183 16.11 10.11 1.76
N PRO A 184 17.28 10.00 1.10
CA PRO A 184 18.03 11.07 0.43
C PRO A 184 17.74 11.23 -1.07
N TRP A 185 16.67 10.62 -1.59
CA TRP A 185 16.38 10.64 -3.02
C TRP A 185 16.07 12.06 -3.53
N THR A 186 16.44 12.32 -4.78
CA THR A 186 16.17 13.57 -5.49
C THR A 186 15.05 13.41 -6.50
N LEU A 187 14.50 14.52 -7.02
CA LEU A 187 13.51 14.48 -8.09
C LEU A 187 14.04 13.76 -9.34
N ASP A 188 15.33 13.92 -9.65
CA ASP A 188 15.94 13.27 -10.80
C ASP A 188 16.08 11.76 -10.58
N ASP A 189 16.35 11.30 -9.35
CA ASP A 189 16.29 9.88 -9.01
C ASP A 189 14.89 9.30 -9.23
N ILE A 190 13.84 10.02 -8.82
CA ILE A 190 12.46 9.58 -9.01
C ILE A 190 12.13 9.50 -10.50
N ARG A 191 12.49 10.51 -11.29
CA ARG A 191 12.30 10.53 -12.76
C ARG A 191 13.04 9.38 -13.46
N ALA A 192 14.29 9.14 -13.06
CA ALA A 192 15.10 8.06 -13.61
C ALA A 192 14.48 6.68 -13.32
N ASN A 193 13.80 6.52 -12.18
CA ASN A 193 13.23 5.25 -11.73
C ASN A 193 11.71 5.13 -11.90
N THR A 194 11.04 6.09 -12.55
CA THR A 194 9.60 6.04 -12.85
C THR A 194 9.39 5.94 -14.36
N GLY A 195 8.52 5.02 -14.79
CA GLY A 195 8.24 4.73 -16.19
C GLY A 195 7.14 5.58 -16.83
N PHE A 196 6.58 6.54 -16.09
CA PHE A 196 5.61 7.53 -16.55
C PHE A 196 6.07 8.95 -16.25
N ASP A 197 5.52 9.93 -16.96
CA ASP A 197 5.80 11.34 -16.69
C ASP A 197 5.17 11.77 -15.36
N LEU A 198 5.97 12.43 -14.52
CA LEU A 198 5.56 12.92 -13.20
C LEU A 198 4.82 14.25 -13.28
N GLU A 199 4.93 14.96 -14.40
CA GLU A 199 4.40 16.33 -14.60
C GLU A 199 4.85 17.31 -13.49
N ALA A 200 5.97 16.99 -12.83
CA ALA A 200 6.50 17.71 -11.67
C ALA A 200 7.47 18.81 -12.12
N ASN A 201 6.96 20.04 -12.20
CA ASN A 201 7.72 21.22 -12.63
C ASN A 201 8.15 22.16 -11.48
N GLY A 202 7.78 21.84 -10.25
CA GLY A 202 8.05 22.66 -9.06
C GLY A 202 8.74 21.89 -7.93
N PRO A 203 9.08 22.58 -6.83
CA PRO A 203 9.68 21.94 -5.67
C PRO A 203 8.72 20.91 -5.08
N ILE A 204 9.24 19.70 -4.84
CA ILE A 204 8.50 18.63 -4.16
C ILE A 204 9.01 18.55 -2.71
N PRO A 205 8.12 18.63 -1.71
CA PRO A 205 8.54 18.59 -0.32
C PRO A 205 9.15 17.22 0.07
N PRO A 206 10.10 17.19 1.00
CA PRO A 206 10.61 15.95 1.55
C PRO A 206 9.51 15.28 2.39
N THR A 207 9.49 13.96 2.40
CA THR A 207 8.59 13.19 3.25
C THR A 207 8.97 13.35 4.71
N PRO A 208 8.03 13.66 5.63
CA PRO A 208 8.32 13.71 7.06
C PRO A 208 8.85 12.37 7.55
N ALA A 209 10.03 12.39 8.16
CA ALA A 209 10.67 11.20 8.69
C ALA A 209 9.79 10.54 9.78
N PRO A 210 9.91 9.22 10.00
CA PRO A 210 9.42 8.57 11.19
C PRO A 210 9.92 9.25 12.47
N SER A 211 9.01 9.52 13.40
CA SER A 211 9.35 10.05 14.73
C SER A 211 10.01 8.97 15.60
N ASP A 212 10.72 9.39 16.64
CA ASP A 212 11.32 8.45 17.59
C ASP A 212 10.24 7.63 18.31
N GLU A 213 9.05 8.20 18.56
CA GLU A 213 7.89 7.50 19.13
C GLU A 213 7.33 6.44 18.17
N GLU A 214 7.09 6.81 16.90
CA GLU A 214 6.60 5.88 15.87
C GLU A 214 7.56 4.68 15.73
N LEU A 215 8.87 4.94 15.69
CA LEU A 215 9.88 3.89 15.61
C LEU A 215 9.94 3.06 16.89
N HIS A 216 9.84 3.68 18.08
CA HIS A 216 9.85 2.95 19.34
C HIS A 216 8.65 1.98 19.43
N VAL A 217 7.44 2.47 19.19
CA VAL A 217 6.22 1.65 19.23
C VAL A 217 6.28 0.54 18.17
N LEU A 218 6.73 0.84 16.95
CA LEU A 218 6.88 -0.16 15.90
C LEU A 218 7.86 -1.28 16.29
N ARG A 219 9.03 -0.93 16.83
CA ARG A 219 10.13 -1.86 17.13
C ARG A 219 9.90 -2.71 18.38
N HIS A 220 9.16 -2.19 19.36
CA HIS A 220 9.00 -2.85 20.65
C HIS A 220 7.57 -3.38 20.86
N VAL A 221 6.56 -2.55 20.62
CA VAL A 221 5.16 -2.92 20.87
C VAL A 221 4.61 -3.74 19.71
N ILE A 222 4.67 -3.19 18.48
CA ILE A 222 4.07 -3.84 17.31
C ILE A 222 4.83 -5.10 16.93
N ARG A 223 6.17 -5.05 16.93
CA ARG A 223 7.01 -6.23 16.74
C ARG A 223 6.62 -7.37 17.70
N ARG A 224 6.47 -7.08 19.00
CA ARG A 224 6.08 -8.07 20.01
C ARG A 224 4.68 -8.62 19.74
N LYS A 225 3.70 -7.74 19.51
CA LYS A 225 2.31 -8.12 19.18
C LYS A 225 2.23 -9.02 17.95
N MET A 226 2.99 -8.72 16.89
CA MET A 226 3.07 -9.55 15.68
C MET A 226 3.66 -10.93 15.95
N ILE A 227 4.70 -11.01 16.80
CA ILE A 227 5.31 -12.29 17.21
C ILE A 227 4.34 -13.12 18.05
N ASP A 228 3.79 -12.53 19.10
CA ASP A 228 2.97 -13.23 20.09
C ASP A 228 1.65 -13.73 19.49
N THR A 229 1.12 -13.02 18.49
CA THR A 229 -0.10 -13.41 17.77
C THR A 229 0.16 -14.34 16.57
N GLY A 230 1.42 -14.62 16.25
CA GLY A 230 1.79 -15.35 15.03
C GLY A 230 1.58 -14.56 13.72
N THR A 231 1.16 -13.30 13.80
CA THR A 231 0.86 -12.45 12.63
C THR A 231 2.16 -11.99 11.98
N TYR A 232 2.64 -12.73 10.97
CA TYR A 232 3.92 -12.48 10.29
C TYR A 232 5.13 -12.43 11.25
N ALA A 233 5.12 -13.32 12.26
CA ALA A 233 6.11 -13.33 13.35
C ALA A 233 7.57 -13.34 12.86
N GLU A 234 7.91 -14.22 11.91
CA GLU A 234 9.28 -14.31 11.39
C GLU A 234 9.73 -13.03 10.69
N TRP A 235 8.84 -12.39 9.91
CA TRP A 235 9.13 -11.14 9.25
C TRP A 235 9.34 -10.02 10.27
N ALA A 236 8.48 -9.93 11.29
CA ALA A 236 8.59 -8.94 12.35
C ALA A 236 9.90 -9.11 13.13
N GLN A 237 10.30 -10.36 13.41
CA GLN A 237 11.58 -10.65 14.07
C GLN A 237 12.78 -10.14 13.28
N ARG A 238 12.77 -10.36 11.96
CA ARG A 238 13.89 -10.05 11.07
C ARG A 238 13.95 -8.58 10.65
N SER A 239 12.80 -7.90 10.53
CA SER A 239 12.71 -6.62 9.81
C SER A 239 12.50 -5.41 10.71
N LEU A 240 11.76 -5.55 11.81
CA LEU A 240 11.44 -4.42 12.70
C LEU A 240 12.52 -4.30 13.78
N GLY A 241 13.21 -3.16 13.82
CA GLY A 241 14.26 -2.86 14.81
C GLY A 241 15.59 -3.56 14.58
N ASN A 242 15.73 -4.33 13.49
CA ASN A 242 16.97 -5.00 13.15
C ASN A 242 17.89 -4.06 12.33
N GLU A 243 19.10 -3.84 12.82
CA GLU A 243 20.06 -2.94 12.17
C GLU A 243 20.54 -3.47 10.82
N ALA A 244 20.62 -4.81 10.65
CA ALA A 244 21.00 -5.43 9.39
C ALA A 244 19.99 -5.16 8.26
N ALA A 245 18.71 -4.92 8.61
CA ALA A 245 17.65 -4.59 7.65
C ALA A 245 17.67 -3.11 7.21
N ARG A 246 18.56 -2.27 7.77
CA ARG A 246 18.69 -0.84 7.42
C ARG A 246 19.66 -0.58 6.27
N SER A 247 20.36 -1.62 5.79
CA SER A 247 21.47 -1.54 4.84
C SER A 247 21.22 -2.27 3.51
N ALA A 248 20.05 -2.86 3.34
CA ALA A 248 19.61 -3.56 2.12
C ALA A 248 18.56 -2.71 1.40
#